data_AF-Q29EY3-F1
#
_entry.id   AF-Q29EY3-F1
#
_cell.length_a   1.000
_cell.length_b   1.000
_cell.length_c   1.000
_cell.angle_alpha   90.00
_cell.angle_beta   90.00
_cell.angle_gamma   90.00
#
_symmetry.space_group_name_H-M   'P 1'
#
loop_
_entity.id
_entity.type
_entity.pdbx_description
1 polymer ?
#
loop_
_entity_poly.entity_id
_entity_poly.type
_entity_poly.pdbx_seq_one_letter_code
_entity_poly.pdbx_strand_id
1 'polypeptide(L)'
;MFRNISEGRTVYFIDKWQDGMVRIKNRYIAVQIVPYTPTQTLRLNDHSLAKCLLQNVEKYYGVYGLGIIEHGFRVKYCNERTKIAIIRCLHRGQRFVSSMLPLITLIGDVRAKFRTLYIGATIIQCNKFIIKHQKQFLDRVMGQVESAKERQDLFKRVMELDMDR
;
A
#
# COMPACT_ATOMS: atom_id res chain seq x y z
N MET A 1 2.35 31.49 9.23
CA MET A 1 1.76 32.65 9.94
C MET A 1 1.07 32.11 11.18
N PHE A 2 1.73 32.21 12.33
CA PHE A 2 1.18 31.78 13.62
C PHE A 2 0.24 32.87 14.15
N ARG A 3 -0.93 32.47 14.65
CA ARG A 3 -1.71 33.33 15.56
C ARG A 3 -2.11 32.50 16.78
N ASN A 4 -1.47 32.85 17.88
CA ASN A 4 -1.85 32.47 19.23
C ASN A 4 -3.20 33.11 19.56
N ILE A 5 -4.12 32.32 20.09
CA ILE A 5 -5.20 32.79 20.96
C ILE A 5 -5.06 31.99 22.25
N SER A 6 -4.57 32.69 23.25
CA SER A 6 -4.52 32.30 24.65
C SER A 6 -5.92 32.43 25.25
N GLU A 7 -6.45 31.32 25.78
CA GLU A 7 -6.99 31.16 27.14
C GLU A 7 -7.99 30.00 27.24
N GLY A 8 -7.67 29.06 28.14
CA GLY A 8 -8.68 28.54 29.05
C GLY A 8 -9.63 27.44 28.58
N ARG A 9 -9.10 26.27 28.18
CA ARG A 9 -9.46 24.96 28.76
C ARG A 9 -8.87 23.82 27.94
N THR A 10 -7.89 23.16 28.52
CA THR A 10 -7.47 21.82 28.15
C THR A 10 -8.65 20.88 28.35
N VAL A 11 -9.32 20.47 27.27
CA VAL A 11 -10.10 19.24 27.26
C VAL A 11 -9.44 18.31 26.26
N TYR A 12 -8.65 17.41 26.81
CA TYR A 12 -8.24 16.18 26.14
C TYR A 12 -9.52 15.45 25.69
N PHE A 13 -9.93 15.63 24.43
CA PHE A 13 -10.96 14.77 23.83
C PHE A 13 -10.32 13.43 23.47
N ILE A 14 -9.99 12.67 24.52
CA ILE A 14 -9.57 11.28 24.46
C ILE A 14 -10.84 10.42 24.37
N ASP A 15 -10.98 9.74 23.24
CA ASP A 15 -11.58 8.42 23.04
C ASP A 15 -12.61 7.91 24.07
N LYS A 16 -13.84 8.44 23.98
CA LYS A 16 -15.04 7.61 24.14
C LYS A 16 -16.10 8.03 23.14
N TRP A 17 -16.13 7.33 22.00
CA TRP A 17 -17.23 7.44 21.03
C TRP A 17 -18.21 6.30 21.27
N GLN A 18 -19.37 6.69 21.79
CA GLN A 18 -20.56 5.86 22.04
C GLN A 18 -21.08 5.23 20.75
N ASP A 19 -21.54 3.99 20.83
CA ASP A 19 -22.20 3.25 19.74
C ASP A 19 -23.38 4.03 19.16
N GLY A 20 -23.29 4.46 17.90
CA GLY A 20 -24.41 5.15 17.24
C GLY A 20 -24.08 5.98 15.99
N MET A 21 -22.81 6.21 15.63
CA MET A 21 -22.48 7.00 14.43
C MET A 21 -22.22 6.12 13.20
N VAL A 22 -23.08 6.25 12.18
CA VAL A 22 -22.93 5.52 10.90
C VAL A 22 -21.84 6.19 10.06
N ARG A 23 -20.65 5.59 10.06
CA ARG A 23 -19.54 5.99 9.17
C ARG A 23 -19.19 4.87 8.20
N ILE A 24 -18.82 5.26 6.98
CA ILE A 24 -18.29 4.31 5.99
C ILE A 24 -16.90 3.84 6.46
N LYS A 25 -16.79 2.54 6.77
CA LYS A 25 -15.54 1.92 7.22
C LYS A 25 -14.72 1.46 6.00
N ASN A 26 -13.50 2.00 5.88
CA ASN A 26 -12.54 1.60 4.85
C ASN A 26 -11.52 0.59 5.39
N ARG A 27 -10.89 -0.13 4.47
CA ARG A 27 -9.71 -0.97 4.67
C ARG A 27 -8.65 -0.59 3.66
N TYR A 28 -7.41 -0.68 4.10
CA TYR A 28 -6.21 -0.38 3.32
C TYR A 28 -5.35 -1.63 3.30
N ILE A 29 -4.96 -2.07 2.11
CA ILE A 29 -4.18 -3.27 1.88
C ILE A 29 -2.87 -2.81 1.27
N ALA A 30 -1.77 -3.00 2.00
CA ALA A 30 -0.43 -2.80 1.50
C ALA A 30 0.04 -4.09 0.81
N VAL A 31 0.43 -3.99 -0.44
CA VAL A 31 0.85 -5.12 -1.28
C VAL A 31 2.20 -4.84 -1.91
N GLN A 32 3.01 -5.88 -2.06
CA GLN A 32 4.22 -5.87 -2.85
C GLN A 32 3.95 -6.59 -4.18
N ILE A 33 4.41 -6.01 -5.28
CA ILE A 33 4.31 -6.54 -6.62
C ILE A 33 5.63 -7.20 -6.96
N VAL A 34 5.61 -8.52 -7.13
CA VAL A 34 6.80 -9.34 -7.39
C VAL A 34 6.75 -9.79 -8.85
N PRO A 35 7.52 -9.15 -9.75
CA PRO A 35 7.57 -9.57 -11.15
C PRO A 35 8.27 -10.92 -11.27
N TYR A 36 7.85 -11.75 -12.23
CA TYR A 36 8.51 -13.04 -12.48
C TYR A 36 9.91 -12.86 -13.06
N THR A 37 10.08 -11.86 -13.92
CA THR A 37 11.39 -11.44 -14.44
C THR A 37 11.93 -10.32 -13.56
N PRO A 38 13.19 -10.37 -13.10
CA PRO A 38 13.76 -9.31 -12.27
C PRO A 38 13.91 -8.02 -13.08
N THR A 39 12.99 -7.08 -12.88
CA THR A 39 13.04 -5.74 -13.47
C THR A 39 13.41 -4.69 -12.42
N GLN A 40 14.22 -3.70 -12.76
CA GLN A 40 14.62 -2.65 -11.83
C GLN A 40 13.47 -1.69 -11.47
N THR A 41 12.64 -1.33 -12.45
CA THR A 41 11.46 -0.48 -12.27
C THR A 41 10.23 -1.11 -12.90
N LEU A 42 9.08 -0.94 -12.23
CA LEU A 42 7.78 -1.35 -12.74
C LEU A 42 7.03 -0.12 -13.23
N ARG A 43 6.95 0.07 -14.55
CA ARG A 43 6.09 1.11 -15.15
C ARG A 43 4.63 0.68 -15.01
N LEU A 44 4.03 0.99 -13.87
CA LEU A 44 2.65 0.61 -13.54
C LEU A 44 1.86 1.86 -13.21
N ASN A 45 0.86 2.14 -14.04
CA ASN A 45 -0.11 3.19 -13.78
C ASN A 45 -1.13 2.72 -12.73
N ASP A 46 -1.43 3.57 -11.75
CA ASP A 46 -2.48 3.38 -10.74
C ASP A 46 -3.82 2.94 -11.35
N HIS A 47 -4.20 3.54 -12.49
CA HIS A 47 -5.43 3.20 -13.19
C HIS A 47 -5.39 1.78 -13.77
N SER A 48 -4.24 1.37 -14.31
CA SER A 48 -4.07 0.02 -14.88
C SER A 48 -4.12 -1.04 -13.79
N LEU A 49 -3.50 -0.75 -12.64
CA LEU A 49 -3.55 -1.61 -11.46
C LEU A 49 -4.98 -1.75 -10.94
N ALA A 50 -5.70 -0.63 -10.82
CA ALA A 50 -7.09 -0.63 -10.38
C ALA A 50 -7.99 -1.43 -11.33
N LYS A 51 -7.90 -1.16 -12.64
CA LYS A 51 -8.67 -1.86 -13.68
C LYS A 51 -8.40 -3.36 -13.66
N CYS A 52 -7.13 -3.77 -13.56
CA CYS A 52 -6.74 -5.18 -13.48
C CYS A 52 -7.39 -5.88 -12.27
N LEU A 53 -7.39 -5.25 -11.10
CA LEU A 53 -8.00 -5.82 -9.89
C LEU A 53 -9.53 -5.93 -10.02
N LEU A 54 -10.19 -4.90 -10.54
CA LEU A 54 -11.65 -4.90 -10.74
C LEU A 54 -12.06 -5.98 -11.75
N GLN A 55 -11.36 -6.09 -12.88
CA GLN A 55 -11.63 -7.11 -13.90
C GLN A 55 -11.44 -8.53 -13.39
N ASN A 56 -10.42 -8.78 -12.56
CA ASN A 56 -10.24 -10.10 -11.96
C ASN A 56 -11.34 -10.39 -10.93
N VAL A 57 -11.72 -9.42 -10.10
CA VAL A 57 -12.85 -9.61 -9.18
C VAL A 57 -14.13 -9.92 -9.94
N GLU A 58 -14.43 -9.21 -11.02
CA GLU A 58 -15.57 -9.52 -11.88
C GLU A 58 -15.47 -10.92 -12.48
N LYS A 59 -14.29 -11.32 -12.97
CA LYS A 59 -14.05 -12.66 -13.52
C LYS A 59 -14.34 -13.79 -12.53
N TYR A 60 -13.95 -13.65 -11.27
CA TYR A 60 -14.07 -14.72 -10.27
C TYR A 60 -15.31 -14.63 -9.39
N TYR A 61 -15.84 -13.43 -9.14
CA TYR A 61 -16.99 -13.19 -8.25
C TYR A 61 -18.22 -12.62 -8.98
N GLY A 62 -18.13 -12.41 -10.29
CA GLY A 62 -19.19 -11.84 -11.11
C GLY A 62 -19.48 -10.38 -10.80
N VAL A 63 -20.59 -9.91 -11.37
CA VAL A 63 -21.09 -8.52 -11.22
C VAL A 63 -21.39 -8.18 -9.76
N TYR A 64 -21.79 -9.18 -8.96
CA TYR A 64 -22.05 -8.99 -7.52
C TYR A 64 -20.77 -8.60 -6.76
N GLY A 65 -19.67 -9.33 -6.98
CA GLY A 65 -18.39 -9.01 -6.36
C GLY A 65 -17.88 -7.64 -6.82
N LEU A 66 -18.01 -7.35 -8.12
CA LEU A 66 -17.63 -6.06 -8.69
C LEU A 66 -18.42 -4.91 -8.05
N GLY A 67 -19.74 -5.00 -7.98
CA GLY A 67 -20.60 -3.93 -7.43
C GLY A 67 -20.33 -3.65 -5.94
N ILE A 68 -19.92 -4.66 -5.16
CA ILE A 68 -19.53 -4.45 -3.76
C ILE A 68 -18.24 -3.63 -3.64
N ILE A 69 -17.26 -3.90 -4.51
CA ILE A 69 -15.94 -3.29 -4.39
C ILE A 69 -15.84 -1.96 -5.14
N GLU A 70 -16.53 -1.82 -6.26
CA GLU A 70 -16.44 -0.67 -7.17
C GLU A 70 -16.63 0.64 -6.42
N HIS A 71 -17.65 0.67 -5.56
CA HIS A 71 -17.85 1.79 -4.66
C HIS A 71 -16.77 1.83 -3.56
N GLY A 72 -15.88 2.82 -3.64
CA GLY A 72 -14.86 3.08 -2.63
C GLY A 72 -13.52 2.36 -2.84
N PHE A 73 -13.38 1.58 -3.93
CA PHE A 73 -12.10 1.02 -4.34
C PHE A 73 -11.23 2.07 -5.05
N ARG A 74 -10.00 2.25 -4.56
CA ARG A 74 -9.00 3.16 -5.13
C ARG A 74 -7.59 2.66 -4.83
N VAL A 75 -6.70 2.72 -5.81
CA VAL A 75 -5.25 2.68 -5.57
C VAL A 75 -4.85 4.06 -5.02
N LYS A 76 -4.18 4.08 -3.86
CA LYS A 76 -3.79 5.31 -3.16
C LYS A 76 -2.31 5.64 -3.27
N TYR A 77 -1.51 4.64 -3.53
CA TYR A 77 -0.07 4.73 -3.65
C TYR A 77 0.37 3.56 -4.51
N CYS A 78 1.25 3.81 -5.46
CA CYS A 78 2.01 2.81 -6.18
C CYS A 78 3.39 3.39 -6.40
N ASN A 79 4.43 2.63 -6.08
CA ASN A 79 5.80 3.04 -6.32
C ASN A 79 6.47 2.02 -7.24
N GLU A 80 6.96 2.53 -8.38
CA GLU A 80 7.56 1.74 -9.44
C GLU A 80 8.88 1.07 -9.03
N ARG A 81 9.66 1.73 -8.18
CA ARG A 81 11.00 1.27 -7.78
C ARG A 81 10.93 0.31 -6.59
N THR A 82 10.14 0.66 -5.57
CA THR A 82 9.94 -0.22 -4.40
C THR A 82 8.92 -1.33 -4.66
N LYS A 83 8.12 -1.21 -5.72
CA LYS A 83 7.09 -2.16 -6.15
C LYS A 83 6.04 -2.40 -5.08
N ILE A 84 5.76 -1.38 -4.26
CA ILE A 84 4.77 -1.43 -3.19
C ILE A 84 3.58 -0.57 -3.61
N ALA A 85 2.37 -1.09 -3.39
CA ALA A 85 1.13 -0.36 -3.60
C ALA A 85 0.23 -0.41 -2.36
N ILE A 86 -0.59 0.62 -2.19
CA ILE A 86 -1.64 0.69 -1.16
C ILE A 86 -2.99 0.76 -1.87
N ILE A 87 -3.82 -0.24 -1.60
CA ILE A 87 -5.16 -0.36 -2.17
C ILE A 87 -6.18 -0.05 -1.07
N ARG A 88 -7.06 0.90 -1.32
CA ARG A 88 -8.22 1.20 -0.49
C ARG A 88 -9.43 0.42 -1.01
N CYS A 89 -10.20 -0.16 -0.09
CA CYS A 89 -11.51 -0.74 -0.36
C CYS A 89 -12.44 -0.50 0.83
N LEU A 90 -13.74 -0.74 0.65
CA LEU A 90 -14.67 -0.80 1.77
C LEU A 90 -14.39 -2.02 2.65
N HIS A 91 -14.74 -1.91 3.93
CA HIS A 91 -14.57 -3.04 4.87
C HIS A 91 -15.27 -4.32 4.39
N ARG A 92 -16.47 -4.20 3.81
CA ARG A 92 -17.20 -5.32 3.22
C ARG A 92 -16.50 -5.91 1.98
N GLY A 93 -15.86 -5.05 1.19
CA GLY A 93 -15.12 -5.43 -0.03
C GLY A 93 -13.74 -6.07 0.23
N GLN A 94 -13.20 -5.95 1.44
CA GLN A 94 -11.85 -6.39 1.78
C GLN A 94 -11.61 -7.87 1.44
N ARG A 95 -12.57 -8.76 1.72
CA ARG A 95 -12.41 -10.21 1.50
C ARG A 95 -12.26 -10.53 0.01
N PHE A 96 -13.00 -9.85 -0.86
CA PHE A 96 -12.94 -10.02 -2.32
C PHE A 96 -11.59 -9.58 -2.87
N VAL A 97 -11.11 -8.40 -2.46
CA VAL A 97 -9.80 -7.90 -2.90
C VAL A 97 -8.68 -8.80 -2.39
N SER A 98 -8.68 -9.14 -1.09
CA SER A 98 -7.59 -9.89 -0.47
C SER A 98 -7.44 -11.32 -1.02
N SER A 99 -8.54 -11.97 -1.37
CA SER A 99 -8.54 -13.32 -1.94
C SER A 99 -8.10 -13.34 -3.40
N MET A 100 -8.36 -12.26 -4.16
CA MET A 100 -7.98 -12.16 -5.57
C MET A 100 -6.51 -11.82 -5.79
N LEU A 101 -5.90 -11.04 -4.89
CA LEU A 101 -4.48 -10.65 -5.00
C LEU A 101 -3.53 -11.81 -5.37
N PRO A 102 -3.51 -12.96 -4.67
CA PRO A 102 -2.60 -14.05 -5.02
C PRO A 102 -2.91 -14.75 -6.35
N LEU A 103 -4.13 -14.62 -6.88
CA LEU A 103 -4.57 -15.28 -8.12
C LEU A 103 -4.21 -14.48 -9.37
N ILE A 104 -3.90 -13.19 -9.22
CA ILE A 104 -3.52 -12.33 -10.35
C ILE A 104 -2.06 -12.59 -10.71
N THR A 105 -1.83 -12.96 -11.96
CA THR A 105 -0.50 -13.28 -12.50
C THR A 105 -0.02 -12.29 -13.57
N LEU A 106 -0.91 -11.42 -14.05
CA LEU A 106 -0.65 -10.45 -15.12
C LEU A 106 -1.30 -9.11 -14.76
N ILE A 107 -0.50 -8.05 -14.72
CA ILE A 107 -0.91 -6.68 -14.39
C ILE A 107 -0.56 -5.79 -15.58
N GLY A 108 -1.56 -5.41 -16.38
CA GLY A 108 -1.30 -4.81 -17.69
C GLY A 108 -0.48 -5.78 -18.55
N ASP A 109 0.69 -5.34 -19.00
CA ASP A 109 1.61 -6.17 -19.79
C ASP A 109 2.68 -6.88 -18.94
N VAL A 110 2.67 -6.67 -17.61
CA VAL A 110 3.70 -7.18 -16.71
C VAL A 110 3.22 -8.47 -16.04
N ARG A 111 3.96 -9.57 -16.24
CA ARG A 111 3.77 -10.79 -15.44
C ARG A 111 4.34 -10.59 -14.04
N ALA A 112 3.46 -10.58 -13.04
CA ALA A 112 3.83 -10.40 -11.64
C ALA A 112 2.81 -11.05 -10.71
N LYS A 113 3.23 -11.37 -9.48
CA LYS A 113 2.38 -11.83 -8.38
C LYS A 113 2.25 -10.74 -7.33
N PHE A 114 1.10 -10.66 -6.67
CA PHE A 114 0.95 -9.85 -5.46
C PHE A 114 1.32 -10.64 -4.22
N ARG A 115 2.05 -9.98 -3.32
CA ARG A 115 2.28 -10.42 -1.95
C ARG A 115 1.66 -9.41 -1.00
N THR A 116 0.64 -9.81 -0.26
CA THR A 116 0.05 -8.95 0.77
C THR A 116 1.04 -8.79 1.93
N LEU A 117 1.36 -7.54 2.26
CA LEU A 117 2.27 -7.20 3.36
C LEU A 117 1.50 -6.90 4.64
N TYR A 118 0.42 -6.11 4.54
CA TYR A 118 -0.34 -5.64 5.68
C TYR A 118 -1.77 -5.24 5.28
N ILE A 119 -2.73 -5.44 6.20
CA ILE A 119 -4.11 -4.96 6.04
C ILE A 119 -4.46 -4.15 7.29
N GLY A 120 -4.85 -2.90 7.10
CA GLY A 120 -5.15 -1.96 8.18
C GLY A 120 -6.47 -1.22 8.00
N ALA A 121 -6.94 -0.58 9.08
CA ALA A 121 -8.13 0.28 9.05
C ALA A 121 -7.81 1.71 8.56
N THR A 122 -6.57 2.17 8.69
CA THR A 122 -6.14 3.51 8.31
C THR A 122 -4.91 3.48 7.40
N ILE A 123 -4.82 4.46 6.50
CA ILE A 123 -3.65 4.62 5.62
C ILE A 123 -2.39 4.94 6.42
N ILE A 124 -2.52 5.68 7.53
CA ILE A 124 -1.42 6.05 8.43
C ILE A 124 -0.75 4.78 9.00
N GLN A 125 -1.54 3.80 9.46
CA GLN A 125 -1.00 2.53 9.95
C GLN A 125 -0.31 1.74 8.84
N CYS A 126 -0.86 1.73 7.62
CA CYS A 126 -0.22 1.08 6.49
C CYS A 126 1.12 1.73 6.14
N ASN A 127 1.19 3.06 6.12
CA ASN A 127 2.44 3.78 5.87
C ASN A 127 3.48 3.50 6.95
N LYS A 128 3.09 3.54 8.24
CA LYS A 128 3.98 3.17 9.35
C LYS A 128 4.53 1.75 9.19
N PHE A 129 3.67 0.81 8.77
CA PHE A 129 4.09 -0.56 8.50
C PHE A 129 5.08 -0.63 7.33
N ILE A 130 4.80 0.03 6.20
CA ILE A 130 5.65 0.03 5.01
C ILE A 130 7.04 0.58 5.34
N ILE A 131 7.12 1.71 6.06
CA ILE A 131 8.39 2.29 6.51
C ILE A 131 9.16 1.29 7.37
N LYS A 132 8.50 0.66 8.34
CA LYS A 132 9.13 -0.36 9.20
C LYS A 132 9.63 -1.55 8.38
N HIS A 133 8.83 -2.02 7.42
CA HIS A 133 9.17 -3.14 6.55
C HIS A 133 10.38 -2.84 5.67
N GLN A 134 10.44 -1.63 5.08
CA GLN A 134 11.57 -1.19 4.27
C GLN A 134 12.84 -1.01 5.08
N LYS A 135 12.76 -0.45 6.30
CA LYS A 135 13.90 -0.35 7.21
C LYS A 135 14.46 -1.72 7.56
N GLN A 136 13.59 -2.66 7.95
CA GLN A 136 14.00 -4.04 8.25
C GLN A 136 14.61 -4.75 7.03
N PHE A 137 14.11 -4.47 5.83
CA PHE A 137 14.71 -5.00 4.61
C PHE A 137 16.13 -4.44 4.40
N LEU A 138 16.30 -3.13 4.53
CA LEU A 138 17.60 -2.47 4.39
C LEU A 138 18.59 -2.98 5.45
N ASP A 139 18.19 -3.10 6.71
CA ASP A 139 19.04 -3.58 7.80
C ASP A 139 19.56 -5.01 7.52
N ARG A 140 18.70 -5.88 6.98
CA ARG A 140 19.08 -7.25 6.59
C ARG A 140 20.06 -7.27 5.44
N VAL A 141 19.80 -6.49 4.39
CA VAL A 141 20.69 -6.41 3.22
C VAL A 141 22.05 -5.86 3.63
N MET A 142 22.06 -4.81 4.47
CA MET A 142 23.29 -4.21 5.00
C MET A 142 24.10 -5.16 5.89
N GLY A 143 23.44 -6.07 6.60
CA GLY A 143 24.11 -7.10 7.40
C GLY A 143 24.72 -8.24 6.57
N GLN A 144 24.29 -8.43 5.32
CA GLN A 144 24.80 -9.48 4.42
C GLN A 144 25.96 -9.00 3.54
N VAL A 145 26.18 -7.69 3.44
CA VAL A 145 27.24 -7.11 2.60
C VAL A 145 28.55 -7.06 3.39
N GLU A 146 29.50 -7.91 3.01
CA GLU A 146 30.85 -7.98 3.62
C GLU A 146 31.80 -6.90 3.05
N SER A 147 31.58 -6.49 1.80
CA SER A 147 32.45 -5.56 1.09
C SER A 147 32.10 -4.08 1.35
N ALA A 148 33.09 -3.30 1.81
CA ALA A 148 32.94 -1.86 2.06
C ALA A 148 32.50 -1.07 0.81
N LYS A 149 32.91 -1.51 -0.40
CA LYS A 149 32.57 -0.86 -1.67
C LYS A 149 31.11 -1.05 -2.05
N GLU A 150 30.56 -2.25 -1.83
CA GLU A 150 29.15 -2.55 -2.08
C GLU A 150 28.24 -1.82 -1.10
N ARG A 151 28.68 -1.67 0.16
CA ARG A 151 27.98 -0.89 1.18
C ARG A 151 27.83 0.57 0.75
N GLN A 152 28.89 1.16 0.20
CA GLN A 152 28.89 2.55 -0.25
C GLN A 152 28.02 2.77 -1.49
N ASP A 153 28.00 1.82 -2.43
CA ASP A 153 27.08 1.87 -3.58
C ASP A 153 25.61 1.73 -3.15
N LEU A 154 25.32 0.86 -2.18
CA LEU A 154 23.97 0.74 -1.64
C LEU A 154 23.51 2.04 -0.97
N PHE A 155 24.37 2.68 -0.17
CA PHE A 155 24.07 3.98 0.44
C PHE A 155 23.76 5.04 -0.61
N LYS A 156 24.54 5.09 -1.70
CA LYS A 156 24.32 6.03 -2.79
C LYS A 156 22.95 5.82 -3.44
N ARG A 157 22.59 4.57 -3.76
CA ARG A 157 21.28 4.21 -4.35
C ARG A 157 20.11 4.55 -3.42
N VAL A 158 20.28 4.39 -2.11
CA VAL A 158 19.25 4.75 -1.10
C VAL A 158 19.10 6.27 -0.99
N MET A 159 20.18 7.03 -1.07
CA MET A 159 20.08 8.50 -1.08
C MET A 159 19.44 9.04 -2.36
N GLU A 160 19.75 8.44 -3.52
CA GLU A 160 19.09 8.80 -4.78
C GLU A 160 17.57 8.57 -4.74
N LEU A 161 17.11 7.56 -4.00
CA LEU A 161 15.69 7.25 -3.79
C LEU A 161 14.93 8.35 -3.02
N ASP A 162 15.59 9.09 -2.12
CA ASP A 162 14.96 10.14 -1.31
C ASP A 162 14.86 11.49 -2.04
N MET A 163 15.64 11.68 -3.11
CA MET A 163 15.70 12.94 -3.87
C MET A 163 14.61 13.06 -4.95
N ASP A 164 13.92 11.97 -5.31
CA ASP A 164 12.83 11.94 -6.29
C ASP A 164 11.46 12.38 -5.69
N ARG A 165 11.47 13.27 -4.67
CA ARG A 165 10.26 13.77 -3.98
C ARG A 165 9.77 15.12 -4.50
#